data_AF-A0A821M6B5-F1
#
_entry.id   AF-A0A821M6B5-F1
#
_cell.length_a   1.000
_cell.length_b   1.000
_cell.length_c   1.000
_cell.angle_alpha   90.00
_cell.angle_beta   90.00
_cell.angle_gamma   90.00
#
_symmetry.space_group_name_H-M   'P 1'
#
loop_
_entity.id
_entity.type
_entity.pdbx_description
1 polymer ?
#
loop_
_entity_poly.entity_id
_entity_poly.type
_entity_poly.pdbx_seq_one_letter_code
_entity_poly.pdbx_strand_id
1 'polypeptide(L)'
;MDSSHFLAWIDRTASLLRKEFGIYTKIVLVIDNAPWHDRLINDTMPPKRSWRKEHIIQWLNTHNIDVPVKAIKAVSLDIAMKNLPEK
;
A
#
# COMPACT_ATOMS: atom_id res chain seq x y z
N MET A 1 -10.47 4.60 4.97
CA MET A 1 -11.87 4.77 5.40
C MET A 1 -11.82 5.28 6.82
N ASP A 2 -12.50 6.38 7.14
CA ASP A 2 -12.61 6.85 8.53
C ASP A 2 -13.84 6.24 9.21
N SER A 3 -14.01 6.51 10.51
CA SER A 3 -15.09 5.93 11.31
C SER A 3 -16.49 6.34 10.83
N SER A 4 -16.68 7.57 10.34
CA SER A 4 -17.99 8.03 9.90
C SER A 4 -18.38 7.39 8.56
N HIS A 5 -17.43 7.27 7.63
CA HIS A 5 -17.64 6.56 6.37
C HIS A 5 -17.89 5.06 6.58
N PHE A 6 -17.20 4.44 7.54
CA PHE A 6 -17.42 3.03 7.88
C PHE A 6 -18.85 2.79 8.40
N LEU A 7 -19.32 3.61 9.34
CA LEU A 7 -20.66 3.47 9.90
C LEU A 7 -21.75 3.67 8.83
N ALA A 8 -21.59 4.68 7.97
CA ALA A 8 -22.51 4.91 6.86
C ALA A 8 -22.53 3.73 5.86
N TRP A 9 -21.37 3.12 5.60
CA TRP A 9 -21.27 1.96 4.72
C TRP A 9 -21.92 0.71 5.33
N ILE A 10 -21.71 0.43 6.62
CA ILE A 10 -22.33 -0.69 7.32
C ILE A 10 -23.85 -0.56 7.29
N ASP A 11 -24.39 0.62 7.61
CA ASP A 11 -25.83 0.85 7.68
C ASP A 11 -26.52 0.65 6.32
N ARG A 12 -25.92 1.20 5.26
CA ARG A 12 -26.39 1.01 3.89
C ARG A 12 -26.33 -0.45 3.47
N THR A 13 -25.23 -1.13 3.78
CA THR A 13 -25.02 -2.54 3.39
C THR A 13 -26.00 -3.45 4.11
N ALA A 14 -26.18 -3.27 5.43
CA ALA A 14 -27.16 -4.03 6.21
C ALA A 14 -28.60 -3.83 5.68
N SER A 15 -28.96 -2.60 5.32
CA SER A 15 -30.26 -2.28 4.73
C SER A 15 -30.50 -2.98 3.39
N LEU A 16 -29.49 -2.99 2.51
CA LEU A 16 -29.55 -3.67 1.22
C LEU A 16 -29.69 -5.19 1.40
N LEU A 17 -28.87 -5.79 2.25
CA LEU A 17 -28.88 -7.23 2.48
C LEU A 17 -30.20 -7.70 3.11
N ARG A 18 -30.78 -6.92 4.03
CA ARG A 18 -32.11 -7.23 4.59
C ARG A 18 -33.23 -7.11 3.55
N LYS A 19 -33.12 -6.15 2.62
CA LYS A 19 -34.07 -5.99 1.51
C LYS A 19 -34.01 -7.18 0.56
N GLU A 20 -32.81 -7.68 0.27
CA GLU A 20 -32.59 -8.76 -0.70
C GLU A 20 -32.91 -10.15 -0.11
N PHE A 21 -32.46 -10.43 1.11
CA PHE A 21 -32.53 -11.77 1.72
C PHE A 21 -33.63 -11.90 2.77
N GLY A 22 -34.35 -10.81 3.09
CA GLY A 22 -35.44 -10.79 4.07
C GLY A 22 -34.99 -10.41 5.49
N ILE A 23 -35.89 -9.76 6.23
CA ILE A 23 -35.59 -9.15 7.53
C ILE A 23 -35.20 -10.13 8.65
N TYR A 24 -35.60 -11.41 8.51
CA TYR A 24 -35.36 -12.48 9.49
C TYR A 24 -34.11 -13.32 9.18
N THR A 25 -33.46 -13.07 8.04
CA THR A 25 -32.28 -13.83 7.63
C THR A 25 -31.09 -13.43 8.49
N LYS A 26 -30.36 -14.43 8.98
CA LYS A 26 -29.09 -14.22 9.70
C LYS A 26 -28.00 -13.91 8.68
N ILE A 27 -27.46 -12.71 8.76
CA ILE A 27 -26.44 -12.20 7.83
C ILE A 27 -25.14 -12.05 8.60
N VAL A 28 -24.08 -12.69 8.11
CA VAL A 28 -22.73 -12.59 8.68
C VAL A 28 -21.89 -11.74 7.72
N LEU A 29 -21.37 -10.62 8.22
CA LEU A 29 -20.41 -9.79 7.50
C LEU A 29 -19.01 -10.11 8.03
N VAL A 30 -18.16 -10.66 7.18
CA VAL A 30 -16.74 -10.88 7.49
C VAL A 30 -15.95 -9.76 6.82
N ILE A 31 -15.28 -8.94 7.63
CA ILE A 31 -14.49 -7.80 7.18
C ILE A 31 -13.04 -8.12 7.52
N ASP A 32 -12.22 -8.27 6.50
CA ASP A 32 -10.77 -8.40 6.65
C ASP A 32 -10.12 -7.05 6.40
N ASN A 33 -9.18 -6.66 7.26
CA ASN A 33 -8.37 -5.48 7.03
C ASN A 33 -7.17 -5.92 6.19
N ALA A 34 -7.35 -5.88 4.87
CA ALA A 34 -6.33 -6.39 3.99
C ALA A 34 -5.06 -5.50 4.06
N PRO A 35 -3.87 -6.08 4.32
CA PRO A 35 -2.64 -5.31 4.60
C PRO A 35 -2.14 -4.48 3.42
N TRP A 36 -2.71 -4.64 2.23
CA TRP A 36 -2.34 -3.90 1.02
C TRP A 36 -2.96 -2.49 0.92
N HIS A 37 -3.69 -2.04 1.94
CA HIS A 37 -4.14 -0.65 2.08
C HIS A 37 -3.21 0.24 2.92
N ASP A 38 -2.00 -0.24 3.25
CA ASP A 38 -0.90 0.66 3.55
C ASP A 38 -0.59 1.46 2.29
N ARG A 39 -1.19 2.64 2.21
CA ARG A 39 -0.88 3.66 1.21
C ARG A 39 0.64 3.77 1.20
N LEU A 40 1.29 3.28 0.15
CA LEU A 40 2.75 3.40 0.01
C LEU A 40 3.07 4.88 0.18
N ILE A 41 3.56 5.23 1.36
CA ILE A 41 4.03 6.57 1.67
C ILE A 41 5.28 6.71 0.79
N ASN A 42 5.67 7.93 0.40
CA ASN A 42 6.81 8.13 -0.50
C ASN A 42 8.06 7.33 -0.07
N ASP A 43 8.21 7.10 1.24
CA ASP A 43 9.30 6.36 1.85
C ASP A 43 9.19 4.83 1.72
N THR A 44 7.98 4.25 1.70
CA THR A 44 7.78 2.80 1.55
C THR A 44 7.54 2.36 0.11
N MET A 45 7.41 3.31 -0.84
CA MET A 45 7.23 2.97 -2.24
C MET A 45 8.50 2.34 -2.81
N PRO A 46 8.44 1.09 -3.33
CA PRO A 46 9.62 0.46 -3.89
C PRO A 46 10.13 1.25 -5.11
N PRO A 47 11.45 1.33 -5.31
CA PRO A 47 12.06 1.98 -6.46
C PRO A 47 11.53 1.40 -7.77
N LYS A 48 11.08 2.27 -8.68
CA LYS A 48 10.52 1.89 -9.99
C LYS A 48 11.54 2.09 -11.11
N ARG A 49 11.47 1.24 -12.14
CA ARG A 49 12.27 1.40 -13.39
C ARG A 49 12.09 2.77 -14.05
N SER A 50 10.90 3.35 -13.92
CA SER A 50 10.55 4.66 -14.46
C SER A 50 11.12 5.85 -13.66
N TRP A 51 11.64 5.65 -12.44
CA TRP A 51 12.19 6.74 -11.64
C TRP A 51 13.44 7.35 -12.28
N ARG A 52 13.66 8.64 -12.01
CA ARG A 52 14.93 9.31 -12.32
C ARG A 52 16.01 8.83 -11.35
N LYS A 53 17.28 8.91 -11.77
CA LYS A 53 18.43 8.49 -10.95
C LYS A 53 18.44 9.20 -9.59
N GLU A 54 18.11 10.48 -9.56
CA GLU A 54 18.01 11.31 -8.35
C GLU A 54 17.04 10.72 -7.31
N HIS A 55 15.84 10.33 -7.73
CA HIS A 55 14.85 9.74 -6.82
C HIS A 55 15.27 8.36 -6.29
N ILE A 56 16.00 7.59 -7.09
CA ILE A 56 16.57 6.29 -6.65
C ILE A 56 17.65 6.53 -5.59
N ILE A 57 18.53 7.51 -5.81
CA ILE A 57 19.57 7.89 -4.83
C ILE A 57 18.94 8.42 -3.55
N GLN A 58 17.90 9.26 -3.66
CA GLN A 58 17.18 9.76 -2.50
C GLN A 58 16.59 8.62 -1.66
N TRP A 59 15.94 7.65 -2.31
CA TRP A 59 15.42 6.46 -1.62
C TRP A 59 16.53 5.65 -0.93
N LEU A 60 17.66 5.41 -1.62
CA LEU A 60 18.82 4.71 -1.07
C LEU A 60 19.39 5.45 0.15
N ASN A 61 19.48 6.78 0.09
CA ASN A 61 19.93 7.61 1.21
C ASN A 61 18.97 7.54 2.40
N THR A 62 17.65 7.60 2.17
CA THR A 62 16.64 7.46 3.24
C THR A 62 16.74 6.09 3.94
N HIS A 63 17.19 5.07 3.23
CA HIS A 63 17.39 3.71 3.76
C HIS A 63 18.84 3.45 4.23
N ASN A 64 19.70 4.47 4.29
CA ASN A 64 21.12 4.36 4.65
C ASN A 64 21.90 3.31 3.82
N ILE A 65 21.62 3.22 2.52
CA ILE A 65 22.29 2.29 1.60
C ILE A 65 23.31 3.08 0.77
N ASP A 66 24.59 2.71 0.90
CA ASP A 66 25.66 3.34 0.16
C ASP A 66 25.58 3.06 -1.35
N VAL A 67 25.83 4.11 -2.13
CA VAL A 67 25.85 4.06 -3.59
C VAL A 67 27.22 4.49 -4.10
N PRO A 68 27.85 3.76 -5.03
CA PRO A 68 29.11 4.18 -5.63
C PRO A 68 28.97 5.57 -6.28
N VAL A 69 29.95 6.46 -6.05
CA VAL A 69 29.93 7.88 -6.47
C VAL A 69 29.68 8.07 -7.97
N LYS A 70 30.04 7.08 -8.81
CA LYS A 70 29.84 7.09 -10.27
C LYS A 70 28.84 6.02 -10.77
N ALA A 71 27.97 5.50 -9.91
CA ALA A 71 27.00 4.50 -10.31
C ALA A 71 26.07 5.02 -11.42
N ILE A 72 25.88 4.23 -12.48
CA ILE A 72 24.86 4.50 -13.49
C ILE A 72 23.47 4.18 -12.94
N LYS A 73 22.41 4.73 -13.54
CA LYS A 73 21.02 4.52 -13.08
C LYS A 73 20.68 3.04 -12.88
N ALA A 74 21.09 2.18 -13.82
CA ALA A 74 20.84 0.74 -13.75
C ALA A 74 21.45 0.12 -12.49
N VAL A 75 22.70 0.45 -12.17
CA VAL A 75 23.40 -0.05 -10.97
C VAL A 75 22.72 0.44 -9.69
N SER A 76 22.35 1.73 -9.62
CA SER A 76 21.62 2.26 -8.46
C SER A 76 20.26 1.57 -8.27
N LEU A 77 19.56 1.28 -9.37
CA LEU A 77 18.27 0.59 -9.32
C LEU A 77 18.43 -0.87 -8.85
N ASP A 78 19.44 -1.58 -9.34
CA ASP A 78 19.70 -2.96 -8.94
C ASP A 78 20.04 -3.06 -7.44
N ILE A 79 20.83 -2.12 -6.92
CA ILE A 79 21.12 -2.02 -5.48
C ILE A 79 19.83 -1.79 -4.70
N ALA A 80 18.98 -0.87 -5.16
CA ALA A 80 17.72 -0.53 -4.50
C ALA A 80 16.72 -1.72 -4.51
N MET A 81 16.66 -2.47 -5.61
CA MET A 81 15.81 -3.67 -5.70
C MET A 81 16.29 -4.84 -4.84
N LYS A 82 17.61 -4.97 -4.60
CA LYS A 82 18.18 -6.00 -3.73
C LYS A 82 17.97 -5.73 -2.24
N ASN A 83 17.79 -4.47 -1.87
CA ASN A 83 17.62 -4.02 -0.48
C ASN A 83 16.17 -3.61 -0.18
N LEU A 84 15.20 -4.20 -0.89
CA LEU A 84 13.80 -4.01 -0.55
C LEU A 84 13.54 -4.58 0.85
N PRO A 85 12.79 -3.87 1.71
CA PRO A 85 12.42 -4.41 3.03
C PRO A 85 11.66 -5.74 2.86
N GLU A 86 11.98 -6.70 3.73
CA GLU A 86 11.25 -7.97 3.79
C GLU A 86 9.78 -7.71 4.15
N LYS A 87 8.88 -8.51 3.58
CA LYS A 87 7.43 -8.40 3.77
C LYS A 87 6.98 -9.00 5.09
#